data_AF-A0A3D3F272-F1
#
_entry.id   AF-A0A3D3F272-F1
#
_cell.length_a   1.000
_cell.length_b   1.000
_cell.length_c   1.000
_cell.angle_alpha   90.00
_cell.angle_beta   90.00
_cell.angle_gamma   90.00
#
_symmetry.space_group_name_H-M   'P 1'
#
loop_
_entity.id
_entity.type
_entity.pdbx_description
1 polymer ?
#
loop_
_entity_poly.entity_id
_entity_poly.type
_entity_poly.pdbx_seq_one_letter_code
_entity_poly.pdbx_strand_id
1 'polypeptide(L)'
;KHEHYRRLHIVFGMVNDKDINAVLALLPKDAVYYFTRASVERAMDEKTLATQAAAFGLQGGTYPTVASAVHEAQKKAAEDDFIFIGGSSFIV
;
A
#
# COMPACT_ATOMS: atom_id res chain seq x y z
N LYS A 1 -2.88 -14.35 -15.59
CA LYS A 1 -3.75 -15.20 -14.74
C LYS A 1 -4.59 -14.25 -13.91
N HIS A 2 -5.92 -14.40 -13.90
CA HIS A 2 -6.79 -13.61 -13.03
C HIS A 2 -6.96 -14.42 -11.75
N GLU A 3 -6.42 -13.92 -10.64
CA GLU A 3 -6.67 -14.52 -9.34
C GLU A 3 -8.08 -14.12 -8.90
N HIS A 4 -8.89 -15.10 -8.50
CA HIS A 4 -10.21 -14.83 -7.95
C HIS A 4 -10.06 -14.49 -6.47
N TYR A 5 -10.44 -13.28 -6.10
CA TYR A 5 -10.49 -12.81 -4.71
C TYR A 5 -11.75 -11.97 -4.50
N ARG A 6 -12.23 -11.92 -3.26
CA ARG A 6 -13.38 -11.11 -2.89
C ARG A 6 -13.01 -9.65 -2.66
N ARG A 7 -11.90 -9.39 -1.97
CA ARG A 7 -11.35 -8.04 -1.76
C ARG A 7 -9.83 -8.03 -1.89
N LEU A 8 -9.34 -6.94 -2.47
CA LEU A 8 -7.92 -6.67 -2.60
C LEU A 8 -7.45 -5.79 -1.44
N HIS A 9 -6.45 -6.26 -0.70
CA HIS A 9 -5.73 -5.53 0.33
C HIS A 9 -4.34 -5.20 -0.21
N ILE A 10 -3.91 -3.93 -0.14
CA ILE A 10 -2.64 -3.48 -0.69
C ILE A 10 -1.81 -2.83 0.41
N VAL A 11 -0.75 -3.51 0.81
CA VAL A 11 0.33 -2.90 1.61
C VAL A 11 1.26 -2.17 0.65
N PHE A 12 1.30 -0.84 0.77
CA PHE A 12 1.96 0.02 -0.20
C PHE A 12 2.95 0.97 0.45
N GLY A 13 4.18 0.98 -0.05
CA GLY A 13 5.20 1.94 0.36
C GLY A 13 6.12 2.31 -0.80
N MET A 14 6.58 3.56 -0.80
CA MET A 14 7.40 4.14 -1.86
C MET A 14 8.58 4.91 -1.28
N VAL A 15 9.60 5.11 -2.11
CA VAL A 15 10.74 6.00 -1.82
C VAL A 15 10.54 7.31 -2.59
N ASN A 16 11.08 8.41 -2.06
CA ASN A 16 10.87 9.76 -2.58
C ASN A 16 11.53 10.03 -3.95
N ASP A 17 12.34 9.11 -4.47
CA ASP A 17 13.10 9.26 -5.72
C ASP A 17 12.35 8.78 -6.98
N LYS A 18 11.08 8.38 -6.83
CA LYS A 18 10.23 7.88 -7.93
C LYS A 18 9.09 8.84 -8.27
N ASP A 19 8.57 8.74 -9.50
CA ASP A 19 7.31 9.37 -9.88
C ASP A 19 6.13 8.65 -9.21
N ILE A 20 5.83 9.07 -7.99
CA ILE A 20 4.78 8.48 -7.16
C ILE A 20 3.40 8.72 -7.77
N ASN A 21 3.16 9.88 -8.36
CA ASN A 21 1.87 10.22 -8.97
C ASN A 21 1.54 9.27 -10.13
N ALA A 22 2.52 8.97 -10.99
CA ALA A 22 2.32 8.01 -12.08
C ALA A 22 1.99 6.60 -11.54
N VAL A 23 2.64 6.16 -10.46
CA VAL A 23 2.32 4.87 -9.84
C VAL A 23 0.93 4.88 -9.21
N LEU A 24 0.59 5.89 -8.41
CA LEU A 24 -0.71 6.00 -7.76
C LEU A 24 -1.86 6.04 -8.77
N ALA A 25 -1.67 6.66 -9.94
CA ALA A 25 -2.66 6.70 -11.00
C ALA A 25 -2.99 5.31 -11.61
N LEU A 26 -2.07 4.36 -11.52
CA LEU A 26 -2.21 3.00 -12.06
C LEU A 26 -2.79 2.00 -11.05
N LEU A 27 -2.86 2.39 -9.76
CA LEU A 27 -3.30 1.50 -8.70
C LEU A 27 -4.84 1.34 -8.69
N PRO A 28 -5.35 0.15 -8.33
CA PRO A 28 -6.78 -0.13 -8.34
C PRO A 28 -7.51 0.66 -7.24
N LYS A 29 -8.60 1.34 -7.59
CA LYS A 29 -9.40 2.11 -6.62
C LYS A 29 -10.26 1.23 -5.72
N ASP A 30 -10.67 0.06 -6.21
CA ASP A 30 -11.43 -0.92 -5.44
C ASP A 30 -10.48 -1.84 -4.66
N ALA A 31 -9.78 -1.24 -3.69
CA ALA A 31 -8.86 -1.93 -2.80
C ALA A 31 -8.77 -1.22 -1.45
N VAL A 32 -8.40 -1.98 -0.41
CA VAL A 32 -8.11 -1.44 0.93
C VAL A 32 -6.61 -1.19 1.03
N TYR A 33 -6.20 0.06 1.23
CA TYR A 33 -4.80 0.42 1.30
C TYR A 33 -4.25 0.43 2.73
N TYR A 34 -3.00 0.01 2.85
CA TYR A 34 -2.20 0.03 4.07
C TYR A 34 -0.88 0.73 3.73
N PHE A 35 -0.88 2.05 3.84
CA PHE A 35 0.28 2.88 3.51
C PHE A 35 1.34 2.72 4.59
N THR A 36 2.58 2.50 4.17
CA THR A 36 3.68 2.30 5.08
C THR A 36 4.98 2.85 4.53
N ARG A 37 6.00 2.90 5.39
CA ARG A 37 7.35 3.31 5.04
C ARG A 37 8.35 2.20 5.37
N ALA A 38 9.36 2.08 4.52
CA ALA A 38 10.52 1.24 4.78
C ALA A 38 11.49 1.94 5.76
N SER A 39 12.35 1.18 6.42
CA SER A 39 13.36 1.70 7.36
C SER A 39 14.60 2.27 6.65
N VAL A 40 14.42 2.96 5.52
CA VAL A 40 15.51 3.59 4.75
C VAL A 40 15.29 5.09 4.67
N GLU A 41 16.37 5.87 4.67
CA GLU A 41 16.33 7.35 4.71
C GLU A 41 15.52 7.97 3.56
N ARG A 42 15.52 7.31 2.39
CA ARG A 42 14.77 7.75 1.21
C ARG A 42 13.28 7.35 1.22
N ALA A 43 12.81 6.63 2.24
CA ALA A 43 11.41 6.23 2.31
C ALA A 43 10.50 7.46 2.46
N MET A 44 9.39 7.47 1.73
CA MET A 44 8.35 8.46 1.94
C MET A 44 7.65 8.19 3.26
N ASP A 45 7.32 9.25 3.98
CA ASP A 45 6.47 9.18 5.17
C ASP A 45 5.09 8.62 4.80
N GLU A 46 4.58 7.67 5.60
CA GLU A 46 3.35 6.95 5.29
C GLU A 46 2.12 7.88 5.20
N LYS A 47 2.10 8.97 5.97
CA LYS A 47 0.99 9.93 5.99
C LYS A 47 1.04 10.83 4.77
N THR A 48 2.24 11.22 4.35
CA THR A 48 2.46 11.94 3.09
C THR A 48 1.99 11.09 1.91
N LEU A 49 2.38 9.80 1.89
CA LEU A 49 1.96 8.87 0.84
C LEU A 49 0.44 8.69 0.81
N ALA A 50 -0.19 8.49 1.97
CA ALA A 50 -1.64 8.37 2.07
C ALA A 50 -2.37 9.63 1.60
N THR A 51 -1.84 10.82 1.91
CA THR A 51 -2.40 12.10 1.47
C THR A 51 -2.35 12.24 -0.05
N GLN A 52 -1.23 11.88 -0.67
CA GLN A 52 -1.10 11.88 -2.13
C GLN A 52 -2.02 10.85 -2.76
N ALA A 53 -2.09 9.64 -2.20
CA ALA A 53 -2.93 8.55 -2.69
C ALA A 53 -4.44 8.88 -2.61
N ALA A 54 -4.86 9.62 -1.58
CA ALA A 54 -6.25 10.06 -1.43
C ALA A 54 -6.71 10.93 -2.61
N ALA A 55 -5.82 11.74 -3.20
CA ALA A 55 -6.13 12.54 -4.38
C ALA A 55 -6.46 11.68 -5.63
N PHE A 56 -5.99 10.42 -5.66
CA PHE A 56 -6.29 9.44 -6.71
C PHE A 56 -7.51 8.56 -6.37
N GLY A 57 -8.13 8.77 -5.20
CA GLY A 57 -9.24 7.95 -4.70
C GLY A 57 -8.79 6.65 -4.04
N LEU A 58 -7.50 6.52 -3.72
CA LEU A 58 -6.95 5.36 -3.01
C LEU A 58 -7.07 5.62 -1.50
N GLN A 59 -7.88 4.82 -0.82
CA GLN A 59 -8.22 5.06 0.58
C GLN A 59 -7.67 3.95 1.48
N GLY A 60 -7.12 4.34 2.62
CA GLY A 60 -6.42 3.41 3.49
C GLY A 60 -5.91 4.01 4.78
N GLY A 61 -5.38 3.13 5.64
CA GLY A 61 -4.72 3.49 6.88
C GLY A 61 -3.22 3.71 6.69
N THR A 62 -2.60 4.42 7.64
CA THR A 62 -1.16 4.66 7.69
C THR A 62 -0.51 3.86 8.80
N TYR A 63 0.63 3.24 8.51
CA TYR A 63 1.32 2.31 9.39
C TYR A 63 2.83 2.61 9.41
N PRO A 64 3.43 2.83 10.59
CA PRO A 64 4.80 3.33 10.69
C PRO A 64 5.87 2.31 10.25
N THR A 65 5.51 1.02 10.14
CA THR A 65 6.41 -0.06 9.69
C THR A 65 5.68 -1.04 8.77
N VAL A 66 6.41 -1.64 7.83
CA VAL A 66 5.89 -2.70 6.93
C VAL A 66 5.23 -3.82 7.73
N ALA A 67 5.87 -4.26 8.82
CA ALA A 67 5.32 -5.30 9.69
C ALA A 67 3.95 -4.93 10.28
N SER A 68 3.76 -3.68 10.74
CA SER A 68 2.47 -3.23 11.26
C SER A 68 1.38 -3.15 10.17
N ALA A 69 1.76 -2.77 8.95
CA ALA A 69 0.85 -2.74 7.81
C ALA A 69 0.40 -4.15 7.40
N VAL A 70 1.35 -5.08 7.30
CA VAL A 70 1.08 -6.49 6.96
C VAL A 70 0.21 -7.14 8.03
N HIS A 71 0.52 -6.92 9.32
CA HIS A 71 -0.27 -7.48 10.41
C HIS A 71 -1.74 -7.02 10.35
N GLU A 72 -1.96 -5.72 10.10
CA GLU A 72 -3.31 -5.17 10.02
C GLU A 72 -4.04 -5.58 8.73
N ALA A 73 -3.31 -5.81 7.64
CA ALA A 73 -3.86 -6.42 6.42
C ALA A 73 -4.32 -7.85 6.68
N GLN A 74 -3.48 -8.68 7.29
CA GLN A 74 -3.81 -10.06 7.67
C GLN A 74 -5.00 -10.14 8.63
N LYS A 75 -5.10 -9.23 9.58
CA LYS A 75 -6.21 -9.18 10.54
C LYS A 75 -7.55 -8.83 9.88
N LYS A 76 -7.54 -8.05 8.80
CA LYS A 76 -8.74 -7.56 8.12
C LYS A 76 -9.16 -8.40 6.92
N ALA A 77 -8.22 -9.12 6.31
CA ALA A 77 -8.48 -10.00 5.18
C ALA A 77 -9.27 -11.24 5.64
N ALA A 78 -10.29 -11.61 4.88
CA ALA A 78 -10.93 -12.91 4.97
C ALA A 78 -10.11 -14.00 4.24
N GLU A 79 -10.49 -15.26 4.41
CA GLU A 79 -9.80 -16.40 3.77
C GLU A 79 -9.83 -16.35 2.24
N ASP A 80 -10.82 -15.67 1.65
CA ASP A 80 -11.02 -15.48 0.22
C ASP A 80 -10.56 -14.10 -0.31
N ASP A 81 -9.90 -13.31 0.54
CA ASP A 81 -9.30 -12.03 0.17
C ASP A 81 -7.84 -12.19 -0.26
N PHE A 82 -7.34 -11.22 -1.03
CA PHE A 82 -5.96 -11.23 -1.51
C PHE A 82 -5.18 -10.07 -0.93
N ILE A 83 -3.99 -10.36 -0.37
CA ILE A 83 -3.06 -9.35 0.13
C ILE A 83 -1.90 -9.21 -0.85
N PHE A 84 -1.79 -8.03 -1.46
CA PHE A 84 -0.63 -7.60 -2.22
C PHE A 84 0.29 -6.74 -1.35
N ILE A 85 1.60 -6.98 -1.43
CA ILE A 85 2.62 -6.20 -0.72
C ILE A 85 3.62 -5.68 -1.76
N GLY A 86 3.79 -4.36 -1.85
CA GLY A 86 4.71 -3.78 -2.84
C GLY A 86 4.78 -2.25 -2.88
N GLY A 87 5.25 -1.75 -4.03
CA GLY A 87 5.49 -0.32 -4.31
C GLY A 87 6.97 -0.03 -4.58
N SER A 88 7.85 -0.43 -3.67
CA SER A 88 9.30 -0.35 -3.88
C SER A 88 10.00 -1.63 -3.44
N SER A 89 11.18 -1.90 -3.98
CA SER A 89 12.04 -3.04 -3.59
C SER A 89 12.45 -3.04 -2.12
N PHE A 90 12.16 -1.96 -1.38
CA PHE A 90 12.39 -1.84 0.06
C PHE A 90 11.19 -2.27 0.91
N ILE A 91 10.06 -2.62 0.28
CA ILE A 91 8.83 -3.09 0.95
C ILE A 91 8.72 -4.63 0.91
N VAL A 92 9.40 -5.27 -0.06
CA VAL A 92 9.50 -6.72 -0.24
C VAL A 92 10.82 -7.28 0.30
#